data_AF-A0A8T5ULU3-F1
#
_entry.id   AF-A0A8T5ULU3-F1
#
_cell.length_a   1.000
_cell.length_b   1.000
_cell.length_c   1.000
_cell.angle_alpha   90.00
_cell.angle_beta   90.00
_cell.angle_gamma   90.00
#
_symmetry.space_group_name_H-M   'P 1'
#
loop_
_entity.id
_entity.type
_entity.pdbx_description
1 polymer ?
#
loop_
_entity_poly.entity_id
_entity_poly.type
_entity_poly.pdbx_seq_one_letter_code
_entity_poly.pdbx_strand_id
1 'polypeptide(L)'
;MDEIRGNLFAETVAIGTKSEGPKYYLQPLDDYANRWSKILVRKKTLLWQNDPVLHKHLDKKVLILGDIIETMSTITIDYEFVEVLD
;
A
#
# COMPACT_ATOMS: atom_id res chain seq x y z
N MET A 1 -7.57 5.35 -13.69
CA MET A 1 -6.70 4.39 -13.01
C MET A 1 -5.29 4.84 -13.23
N ASP A 2 -4.64 5.18 -12.14
CA ASP A 2 -3.25 5.62 -12.09
C ASP A 2 -2.35 4.44 -11.76
N GLU A 3 -1.08 4.53 -12.16
CA GLU A 3 -0.05 3.54 -11.84
C GLU A 3 0.99 4.16 -10.90
N ILE A 4 1.40 3.41 -9.88
CA ILE A 4 2.51 3.77 -9.02
C ILE A 4 3.41 2.56 -8.82
N ARG A 5 4.72 2.76 -9.00
CA ARG A 5 5.75 1.74 -8.73
C ARG A 5 6.42 2.04 -7.41
N GLY A 6 6.70 0.98 -6.66
CA GLY A 6 7.32 1.12 -5.37
C GLY A 6 7.64 -0.19 -4.68
N ASN A 7 8.31 -0.10 -3.54
CA ASN A 7 8.51 -1.26 -2.66
C ASN A 7 7.29 -1.40 -1.76
N LEU A 8 6.64 -2.57 -1.77
CA LEU A 8 5.50 -2.85 -0.90
C LEU A 8 5.98 -3.39 0.45
N PHE A 9 5.48 -2.80 1.54
CA PHE A 9 5.75 -3.25 2.89
C PHE A 9 4.50 -3.15 3.77
N ALA A 10 4.52 -3.80 4.92
CA ALA A 10 3.43 -3.75 5.89
C ALA A 10 3.92 -3.32 7.27
N GLU A 11 3.10 -2.55 7.96
CA GLU A 11 3.30 -2.18 9.36
C GLU A 11 2.11 -2.75 10.17
N THR A 12 2.39 -3.42 11.30
CA THR A 12 1.34 -3.82 12.23
C THR A 12 0.86 -2.58 13.00
N VAL A 13 -0.45 -2.35 12.99
CA VAL A 13 -1.07 -1.22 13.69
C VAL A 13 -2.08 -1.69 14.72
N ALA A 14 -2.47 -0.77 15.61
CA ALA A 14 -3.47 -1.00 16.65
C ALA A 14 -3.12 -2.17 17.59
N ILE A 15 -1.82 -2.30 17.89
CA ILE A 15 -1.26 -3.32 18.78
C ILE A 15 -1.99 -3.30 20.14
N GLY A 16 -2.42 -4.46 20.60
CA GLY A 16 -3.17 -4.63 21.85
C GLY A 16 -4.68 -4.37 21.73
N THR A 17 -5.21 -4.22 20.51
CA THR A 17 -6.66 -4.06 20.27
C THR A 17 -7.24 -5.18 19.41
N LYS A 18 -8.57 -5.33 19.40
CA LYS A 18 -9.27 -6.28 18.52
C LYS A 18 -9.09 -5.99 17.02
N SER A 19 -8.56 -4.82 16.68
CA SER A 19 -8.28 -4.39 15.30
C SER A 19 -6.79 -4.44 14.99
N GLU A 20 -5.97 -5.05 15.85
CA GLU A 20 -4.56 -5.29 15.56
C GLU A 20 -4.41 -6.04 14.24
N GLY A 21 -3.62 -5.49 13.33
CA GLY A 21 -3.41 -6.12 12.03
C GLY A 21 -2.54 -5.29 11.09
N PRO A 22 -2.29 -5.82 9.88
CA PRO A 22 -1.40 -5.17 8.93
C PRO A 22 -2.09 -4.00 8.22
N LYS A 23 -1.37 -2.88 8.13
CA LYS A 23 -1.56 -1.86 7.10
C LYS A 23 -0.46 -1.97 6.06
N TYR A 24 -0.83 -1.78 4.80
CA TYR A 24 0.08 -1.89 3.68
C TYR A 24 0.47 -0.50 3.20
N TYR A 25 1.74 -0.35 2.89
CA TYR A 25 2.32 0.89 2.41
C TYR A 25 3.20 0.61 1.20
N LEU A 26 3.15 1.52 0.24
CA LEU A 26 4.03 1.53 -0.92
C LEU A 26 5.07 2.64 -0.71
N GLN A 27 6.35 2.30 -0.75
CA GLN A 27 7.43 3.28 -0.85
C GLN A 27 7.61 3.62 -2.33
N PRO A 28 7.15 4.79 -2.81
CA PRO A 28 7.20 5.10 -4.23
C PRO A 28 8.65 5.21 -4.73
N LEU A 29 8.87 4.80 -5.98
CA LEU A 29 10.14 4.93 -6.69
C LEU A 29 10.08 5.91 -7.87
N ASP A 30 8.86 6.29 -8.28
CA ASP A 30 8.62 7.23 -9.38
C ASP A 30 8.56 8.69 -8.90
N ASP A 31 7.93 9.59 -9.65
CA ASP A 31 7.75 11.00 -9.31
C ASP A 31 7.09 11.24 -7.94
N TYR A 32 6.32 10.26 -7.45
CA TYR A 32 5.76 10.28 -6.11
C TYR A 32 6.82 10.21 -5.00
N ALA A 33 8.01 9.66 -5.26
CA ALA A 33 9.12 9.58 -4.29
C ALA A 33 9.62 10.95 -3.83
N ASN A 34 9.50 11.96 -4.69
CA ASN A 34 9.90 13.33 -4.35
C ASN A 34 8.90 14.04 -3.43
N ARG A 35 7.64 13.56 -3.39
CA ARG A 35 6.53 14.17 -2.64
C ARG A 35 6.14 13.38 -1.40
N TRP A 36 6.24 12.07 -1.47
CA TRP A 36 5.71 11.13 -0.48
C TRP A 36 6.74 10.07 -0.13
N SER A 37 7.05 9.94 1.16
CA SER A 37 7.95 8.89 1.66
C SER A 37 7.28 7.51 1.71
N LYS A 38 5.97 7.49 1.95
CA LYS A 38 5.13 6.29 1.90
C LYS A 38 3.70 6.63 1.50
N ILE A 39 3.08 5.72 0.77
CA ILE A 39 1.71 5.81 0.28
C ILE A 39 0.89 4.71 0.95
N LEU A 40 -0.26 5.04 1.52
CA LEU A 40 -1.13 4.04 2.13
C LEU A 40 -1.83 3.23 1.04
N VAL A 41 -1.69 1.91 1.05
CA VAL A 41 -2.44 1.02 0.16
C VAL A 41 -3.67 0.51 0.91
N ARG A 42 -4.86 0.87 0.43
CA ARG A 42 -6.12 0.45 1.06
C ARG A 42 -6.37 -1.02 0.74
N LYS A 43 -6.24 -1.89 1.75
CA LYS A 43 -6.58 -3.31 1.62
C LYS A 43 -8.08 -3.55 1.44
N LYS A 44 -8.44 -4.66 0.79
CA LYS A 44 -9.85 -5.06 0.57
C LYS A 44 -10.37 -6.02 1.65
N THR A 45 -9.54 -6.35 2.65
CA THR A 45 -9.89 -7.24 3.78
C THR A 45 -10.13 -6.50 5.10
N LEU A 46 -10.64 -7.21 6.11
CA LEU A 46 -10.86 -6.67 7.45
C LEU A 46 -9.56 -6.16 8.09
N LEU A 47 -9.67 -5.21 9.02
CA LEU A 47 -8.52 -4.53 9.65
C LEU A 47 -7.48 -5.48 10.27
N TRP A 48 -7.92 -6.58 10.88
CA TRP A 48 -7.04 -7.57 11.50
C TRP A 48 -6.54 -8.64 10.52
N GLN A 49 -7.12 -8.72 9.33
CA GLN A 49 -6.85 -9.79 8.37
C GLN A 49 -5.73 -9.38 7.39
N ASN A 50 -4.89 -10.35 7.02
CA ASN A 50 -3.92 -10.20 5.95
C ASN A 50 -4.65 -10.12 4.60
N ASP A 51 -4.19 -9.24 3.72
CA ASP A 51 -4.72 -9.15 2.37
C ASP A 51 -4.01 -10.20 1.51
N PRO A 52 -4.71 -11.20 0.94
CA PRO A 52 -4.05 -12.30 0.25
C PRO A 52 -3.27 -11.86 -0.99
N VAL A 53 -3.62 -10.70 -1.58
CA VAL A 53 -2.92 -10.13 -2.72
C VAL A 53 -1.70 -9.38 -2.22
N LEU A 54 -1.89 -8.34 -1.40
CA LEU A 54 -0.78 -7.48 -0.97
C LEU A 54 0.25 -8.23 -0.11
N HIS A 55 -0.22 -9.12 0.78
CA HIS A 55 0.65 -9.84 1.70
C HIS A 55 1.62 -10.79 0.98
N LYS A 56 1.24 -11.33 -0.18
CA LYS A 56 2.10 -12.19 -1.00
C LYS A 56 3.26 -11.44 -1.66
N HIS A 57 3.14 -10.12 -1.76
CA HIS A 57 4.07 -9.25 -2.47
C HIS A 57 4.86 -8.32 -1.52
N LEU A 58 4.87 -8.61 -0.23
CA LEU A 58 5.70 -7.89 0.73
C LEU A 58 7.19 -8.01 0.39
N ASP A 59 7.92 -6.92 0.63
CA ASP A 59 9.35 -6.76 0.37
C ASP A 59 9.74 -6.91 -1.10
N LYS A 60 8.77 -6.74 -2.01
CA LYS A 60 8.99 -6.75 -3.46
C LYS A 60 8.72 -5.38 -4.06
N LYS A 61 9.40 -5.12 -5.18
CA LYS A 61 9.02 -4.04 -6.09
C LYS A 61 7.74 -4.44 -6.80
N VAL A 62 6.74 -3.57 -6.72
CA VAL A 62 5.44 -3.78 -7.34
C VAL A 62 5.01 -2.56 -8.12
N LEU A 63 4.20 -2.79 -9.14
CA LEU A 63 3.38 -1.81 -9.79
C LEU A 63 1.95 -1.97 -9.27
N ILE A 64 1.39 -0.91 -8.71
CA ILE A 64 0.00 -0.87 -8.24
C ILE A 64 -0.81 -0.01 -9.20
N LEU A 65 -1.89 -0.58 -9.73
CA LEU A 65 -2.92 0.14 -10.48
C LEU A 65 -4.12 0.39 -9.57
N GLY A 66 -4.61 1.62 -9.53
CA GLY A 66 -5.74 1.96 -8.69
C GLY A 66 -6.17 3.42 -8.82
N ASP A 67 -7.05 3.83 -7.91
CA ASP A 67 -7.44 5.23 -7.77
C ASP A 67 -6.62 5.91 -6.69
N ILE A 68 -5.96 7.01 -7.04
CA ILE A 68 -5.15 7.79 -6.11
C ILE A 68 -6.02 8.88 -5.47
N ILE A 69 -6.09 8.82 -4.15
CA ILE A 69 -6.72 9.84 -3.31
C ILE A 69 -5.59 10.61 -2.61
N GLU A 70 -5.17 11.70 -3.24
CA GLU A 70 -4.15 12.62 -2.70
C GLU A 70 -4.84 13.82 -2.05
N THR A 71 -4.44 14.14 -0.82
CA THR A 71 -4.84 15.34 -0.07
C THR A 71 -3.60 16.13 0.31
N MET A 72 -3.78 17.30 0.91
CA MET A 72 -2.66 18.16 1.34
C MET A 72 -1.67 17.47 2.30
N SER A 73 -2.09 16.43 3.03
CA SER A 73 -1.27 15.77 4.06
C SER A 73 -1.22 14.25 3.96
N THR A 74 -2.04 13.63 3.11
CA THR A 74 -2.09 12.17 2.97
C THR A 74 -2.24 11.76 1.52
N ILE A 75 -1.72 10.58 1.20
CA ILE A 75 -1.95 9.92 -0.08
C ILE A 75 -2.34 8.47 0.19
N THR A 76 -3.42 8.05 -0.46
CA THR A 76 -3.95 6.69 -0.39
C THR A 76 -4.19 6.18 -1.80
N ILE A 77 -3.84 4.93 -2.05
CA ILE A 77 -4.20 4.23 -3.28
C ILE A 77 -5.24 3.17 -2.95
N ASP A 78 -6.40 3.25 -3.62
CA ASP A 78 -7.41 2.20 -3.64
C ASP A 78 -7.05 1.25 -4.79
N TYR A 79 -6.35 0.16 -4.45
CA TYR A 79 -5.76 -0.70 -5.47
C TYR A 79 -6.82 -1.58 -6.15
N GLU A 80 -6.70 -1.72 -7.46
CA GLU A 80 -7.46 -2.66 -8.27
C GLU A 80 -6.60 -3.85 -8.66
N PHE A 81 -5.33 -3.59 -9.02
CA PHE A 81 -4.39 -4.61 -9.49
C PHE A 81 -2.97 -4.37 -8.96
N VAL A 82 -2.25 -5.46 -8.72
CA VAL A 82 -0.86 -5.44 -8.24
C VAL A 82 -0.04 -6.42 -9.07
N GLU A 83 1.05 -5.92 -9.63
CA GLU A 83 2.03 -6.70 -10.40
C GLU A 83 3.40 -6.62 -9.74
N VAL A 84 4.17 -7.70 -9.74
CA VAL A 84 5.55 -7.69 -9.28
C VAL A 84 6.45 -7.28 -10.42
N LEU A 85 7.33 -6.31 -10.17
CA LEU A 85 8.39 -5.94 -11.08
C LEU A 85 9.65 -6.71 -10.65
N ASP A 86 10.04 -7.69 -11.47
CA ASP A 86 11.26 -8.51 -11.28
C ASP A 86 12.53 -7.68 -11.50
#